data_AF-A0AA42II03-F1
#
_entry.id   AF-A0AA42II03-F1
#
_cell.length_a   1.000
_cell.length_b   1.000
_cell.length_c   1.000
_cell.angle_alpha   90.00
_cell.angle_beta   90.00
_cell.angle_gamma   90.00
#
_symmetry.space_group_name_H-M   'P 1'
#
loop_
_entity.id
_entity.type
_entity.pdbx_description
1 polymer ?
#
loop_
_entity_poly.entity_id
_entity_poly.type
_entity_poly.pdbx_seq_one_letter_code
_entity_poly.pdbx_strand_id
1 'polypeptide(L)'
;SWENPNKVILSNAEFMELLNSEETRQLFKADYLEKDIELSDKIKEKLDFKILNCEDVVSILKNELNWFKSKSLDWQVRYYNFIATRKNIERFVTLLKNIPCIPCEDKKFRSCSNSTIFFPFSENQEYGFEHELLILDSNFYKKSKELGFNKNLDSLLMKMGVKKDDPYQMINSHILAKNKNNTWQQSEHKALIGYVRYIKDKFNEYIEIGIKNGSSQVELIKKLQKELWIGTKKKEKGWVFNKIENLYLSNEYNPEFNLELFLEENADLFISPKYLKKHKSESDQIDEEDLKEWKNFFRLIGVNTLPKVLAK
;
A
#
# COMPACT_ATOMS: atom_id res chain seq x y z
N SER A 1 34.29 -20.14 -29.37
CA SER A 1 33.86 -20.49 -30.75
C SER A 1 33.58 -19.20 -31.49
N TRP A 2 33.88 -19.12 -32.78
CA TRP A 2 33.58 -17.93 -33.58
C TRP A 2 32.05 -17.83 -33.81
N GLU A 3 31.43 -16.76 -33.30
CA GLU A 3 30.02 -16.45 -33.53
C GLU A 3 29.88 -15.32 -34.57
N ASN A 4 28.71 -15.23 -35.19
CA ASN A 4 28.40 -14.13 -36.10
C ASN A 4 28.36 -12.80 -35.30
N PRO A 5 28.99 -11.71 -35.77
CA PRO A 5 29.01 -10.43 -35.05
C PRO A 5 27.65 -9.90 -34.58
N ASN A 6 26.57 -10.20 -35.30
CA ASN A 6 25.19 -9.84 -34.90
C ASN A 6 24.67 -10.58 -33.64
N LYS A 7 25.39 -11.61 -33.18
CA LYS A 7 25.17 -12.32 -31.92
C LYS A 7 26.18 -11.93 -30.83
N VAL A 8 26.99 -10.90 -31.09
CA VAL A 8 27.91 -10.35 -30.09
C VAL A 8 27.33 -9.03 -29.58
N ILE A 9 27.27 -8.90 -28.26
CA ILE A 9 26.75 -7.77 -27.52
C ILE A 9 27.89 -6.82 -27.18
N LEU A 10 27.72 -5.57 -27.58
CA LEU A 10 28.45 -4.44 -27.03
C LEU A 10 27.64 -3.86 -25.87
N SER A 11 28.21 -3.88 -24.66
CA SER A 11 27.61 -3.21 -23.50
C SER A 11 28.65 -2.49 -22.66
N ASN A 12 28.16 -1.60 -21.79
CA ASN A 12 28.98 -1.01 -20.74
C ASN A 12 29.10 -1.96 -19.53
N ALA A 13 29.96 -1.60 -18.59
CA ALA A 13 30.20 -2.35 -17.35
C ALA A 13 28.92 -2.52 -16.51
N GLU A 14 28.04 -1.51 -16.48
CA GLU A 14 26.79 -1.58 -15.70
C GLU A 14 25.85 -2.69 -16.17
N PHE A 15 25.79 -2.95 -17.49
CA PHE A 15 25.01 -4.07 -18.01
C PHE A 15 25.65 -5.42 -17.65
N MET A 16 26.98 -5.52 -17.70
CA MET A 16 27.71 -6.75 -17.34
C MET A 16 27.60 -7.07 -15.84
N GLU A 17 27.43 -6.06 -14.99
CA GLU A 17 27.13 -6.25 -13.57
C GLU A 17 25.70 -6.79 -13.32
N LEU A 18 24.76 -6.44 -14.21
CA LEU A 18 23.38 -6.87 -14.10
C LEU A 18 23.13 -8.24 -14.75
N LEU A 19 23.76 -8.50 -15.88
CA LEU A 19 23.58 -9.71 -16.67
C LEU A 19 24.94 -10.30 -17.00
N ASN A 20 25.15 -11.56 -16.64
CA ASN A 20 26.37 -12.27 -17.02
C ASN A 20 26.23 -12.88 -18.43
N SER A 21 27.35 -13.38 -18.99
CA SER A 21 27.37 -14.01 -20.32
C SER A 21 26.39 -15.16 -20.50
N GLU A 22 26.14 -15.96 -19.46
CA GLU A 22 25.18 -17.06 -19.56
C GLU A 22 23.75 -16.55 -19.69
N GLU A 23 23.41 -15.53 -18.90
CA GLU A 23 22.11 -14.89 -18.90
C GLU A 23 21.82 -14.15 -20.20
N THR A 24 22.82 -13.48 -20.79
CA THR A 24 22.65 -12.82 -22.08
C THR A 24 22.44 -13.82 -23.21
N ARG A 25 23.17 -14.94 -23.22
CA ARG A 25 22.94 -16.03 -24.18
C ARG A 25 21.54 -16.59 -24.06
N GLN A 26 21.05 -16.77 -22.83
CA GLN A 26 19.71 -17.28 -22.56
C GLN A 26 18.61 -16.30 -23.02
N LEU A 27 18.71 -15.03 -22.64
CA LEU A 27 17.65 -14.03 -22.85
C LEU A 27 17.67 -13.42 -24.25
N PHE A 28 18.86 -13.16 -24.79
CA PHE A 28 19.05 -12.35 -25.99
C PHE A 28 19.64 -13.13 -27.15
N LYS A 29 19.96 -14.43 -26.96
CA LYS A 29 20.62 -15.30 -27.95
C LYS A 29 21.93 -14.71 -28.47
N ALA A 30 22.63 -13.98 -27.61
CA ALA A 30 23.84 -13.25 -27.92
C ALA A 30 24.74 -13.16 -26.67
N ASP A 31 26.04 -12.98 -26.85
CA ASP A 31 27.04 -12.98 -25.77
C ASP A 31 27.89 -11.72 -25.80
N TYR A 32 28.53 -11.36 -24.69
CA TYR A 32 29.42 -10.22 -24.64
C TYR A 32 30.67 -10.43 -25.49
N LEU A 33 31.18 -9.34 -26.07
CA LEU A 33 32.53 -9.33 -26.63
C LEU A 33 33.54 -9.65 -25.51
N GLU A 34 34.48 -10.56 -25.80
CA GLU A 34 35.55 -10.89 -24.86
C GLU A 34 36.36 -9.63 -24.49
N LYS A 35 36.70 -9.50 -23.21
CA LYS A 35 37.34 -8.29 -22.65
C LYS A 35 38.70 -7.98 -23.30
N ASP A 36 39.35 -8.99 -23.85
CA ASP A 36 40.69 -8.88 -24.43
C ASP A 36 40.66 -8.45 -25.92
N ILE A 37 39.47 -8.29 -26.49
CA ILE A 37 39.29 -7.90 -27.90
C ILE A 37 38.95 -6.41 -27.99
N GLU A 38 39.95 -5.61 -28.39
CA GLU A 38 39.74 -4.20 -28.74
C GLU A 38 39.38 -4.04 -30.23
N LEU A 39 38.17 -3.54 -30.49
CA LEU A 39 37.72 -3.21 -31.83
C LEU A 39 37.62 -1.69 -32.01
N SER A 40 38.11 -1.19 -33.15
CA SER A 40 37.87 0.20 -33.55
C SER A 40 36.37 0.44 -33.81
N ASP A 41 35.89 1.65 -33.56
CA ASP A 41 34.47 1.97 -33.73
C ASP A 41 33.99 1.80 -35.19
N LYS A 42 34.87 2.05 -36.17
CA LYS A 42 34.60 1.76 -37.59
C LYS A 42 34.32 0.28 -37.87
N ILE A 43 34.94 -0.64 -37.13
CA ILE A 43 34.70 -2.08 -37.28
C ILE A 43 33.38 -2.46 -36.60
N LYS A 44 33.10 -1.88 -35.42
CA LYS A 44 31.84 -2.10 -34.71
C LYS A 44 30.63 -1.68 -35.54
N GLU A 45 30.69 -0.53 -36.20
CA GLU A 45 29.62 -0.04 -37.09
C GLU A 45 29.41 -0.92 -38.32
N LYS A 46 30.49 -1.45 -38.91
CA LYS A 46 30.42 -2.28 -40.13
C LYS A 46 29.92 -3.70 -39.89
N LEU A 47 30.12 -4.23 -38.69
CA LEU A 47 29.82 -5.62 -38.36
C LEU A 47 28.45 -5.81 -37.69
N ASP A 48 27.63 -4.76 -37.61
CA ASP A 48 26.24 -4.82 -37.10
C ASP A 48 26.14 -5.53 -35.73
N PHE A 49 27.07 -5.21 -34.83
CA PHE A 49 27.04 -5.74 -33.46
C PHE A 49 25.75 -5.33 -32.75
N LYS A 50 25.21 -6.25 -31.94
CA LYS A 50 24.04 -5.94 -31.12
C LYS A 50 24.46 -5.02 -29.99
N ILE A 51 23.83 -3.86 -29.87
CA ILE A 51 24.03 -2.95 -28.74
C ILE A 51 22.91 -3.19 -27.74
N LEU A 52 23.25 -3.70 -26.55
CA LEU A 52 22.27 -3.86 -25.48
C LEU A 52 21.93 -2.49 -24.91
N ASN A 53 20.66 -2.12 -24.95
CA ASN A 53 20.18 -0.85 -24.41
C ASN A 53 19.16 -1.05 -23.29
N CYS A 54 18.75 0.06 -22.66
CA CYS A 54 17.87 -0.01 -21.48
C CYS A 54 16.50 -0.59 -21.83
N GLU A 55 16.02 -0.35 -23.04
CA GLU A 55 14.82 -0.95 -23.61
C GLU A 55 14.87 -2.49 -23.57
N ASP A 56 15.99 -3.09 -23.95
CA ASP A 56 16.19 -4.54 -23.89
C ASP A 56 16.09 -5.06 -22.45
N VAL A 57 16.72 -4.37 -21.51
CA VAL A 57 16.67 -4.73 -20.09
C VAL A 57 15.23 -4.65 -19.59
N VAL A 58 14.52 -3.54 -19.82
CA VAL A 58 13.12 -3.36 -19.42
C VAL A 58 12.20 -4.43 -20.05
N SER A 59 12.53 -4.88 -21.27
CA SER A 59 11.77 -5.93 -21.95
C SER A 59 11.77 -7.27 -21.22
N ILE A 60 12.76 -7.54 -20.35
CA ILE A 60 12.81 -8.75 -19.52
C ILE A 60 11.56 -8.86 -18.64
N LEU A 61 11.10 -7.76 -18.03
CA LEU A 61 9.87 -7.77 -17.21
C LEU A 61 8.61 -8.07 -18.03
N LYS A 62 8.62 -7.75 -19.32
CA LYS A 62 7.49 -7.98 -20.23
C LYS A 62 7.48 -9.40 -20.81
N ASN A 63 8.64 -9.87 -21.26
CA ASN A 63 8.76 -11.09 -22.06
C ASN A 63 9.19 -12.29 -21.22
N GLU A 64 9.98 -12.07 -20.16
CA GLU A 64 10.72 -13.11 -19.43
C GLU A 64 10.45 -13.04 -17.91
N LEU A 65 9.21 -12.71 -17.54
CA LEU A 65 8.83 -12.50 -16.13
C LEU A 65 9.09 -13.71 -15.22
N ASN A 66 8.93 -14.93 -15.74
CA ASN A 66 9.21 -16.15 -14.97
C ASN A 66 10.70 -16.32 -14.69
N TRP A 67 11.54 -16.01 -15.68
CA TRP A 67 12.99 -15.96 -15.49
C TRP A 67 13.35 -14.89 -14.46
N PHE A 68 12.75 -13.69 -14.56
CA PHE A 68 12.97 -12.60 -13.60
C PHE A 68 12.64 -13.04 -12.16
N LYS A 69 11.50 -13.71 -11.97
CA LYS A 69 11.06 -14.24 -10.66
C LYS A 69 12.01 -15.27 -10.06
N SER A 70 12.75 -16.02 -10.90
CA SER A 70 13.72 -17.01 -10.42
C SER A 70 14.98 -16.38 -9.80
N LYS A 71 15.23 -15.09 -10.05
CA LYS A 71 16.39 -14.38 -9.52
C LYS A 71 16.24 -14.05 -8.05
N SER A 72 17.38 -13.93 -7.36
CA SER A 72 17.43 -13.52 -5.97
C SER A 72 16.84 -12.11 -5.76
N LEU A 73 16.36 -11.83 -4.55
CA LEU A 73 15.85 -10.49 -4.21
C LEU A 73 16.92 -9.40 -4.43
N ASP A 74 18.17 -9.67 -4.08
CA ASP A 74 19.30 -8.77 -4.33
C ASP A 74 19.41 -8.39 -5.81
N TRP A 75 19.30 -9.37 -6.70
CA TRP A 75 19.36 -9.14 -8.13
C TRP A 75 18.15 -8.35 -8.63
N GLN A 76 16.93 -8.71 -8.20
CA GLN A 76 15.72 -8.00 -8.58
C GLN A 76 15.76 -6.52 -8.16
N VAL A 77 16.22 -6.23 -6.94
CA VAL A 77 16.36 -4.86 -6.45
C VAL A 77 17.40 -4.09 -7.27
N ARG A 78 18.55 -4.70 -7.60
CA ARG A 78 19.57 -4.09 -8.46
C ARG A 78 19.04 -3.78 -9.85
N TYR A 79 18.24 -4.68 -10.42
CA TYR A 79 17.55 -4.47 -11.69
C TYR A 79 16.62 -3.25 -11.65
N TYR A 80 15.80 -3.12 -10.61
CA TYR A 80 14.93 -1.96 -10.44
C TYR A 80 15.71 -0.66 -10.26
N ASN A 81 16.79 -0.69 -9.47
CA ASN A 81 17.68 0.45 -9.31
C ASN A 81 18.35 0.84 -10.64
N PHE A 82 18.78 -0.13 -11.43
CA PHE A 82 19.35 0.09 -12.77
C PHE A 82 18.39 0.84 -13.68
N ILE A 83 17.09 0.52 -13.65
CA ILE A 83 16.07 1.26 -14.42
C ILE A 83 15.86 2.65 -13.84
N ALA A 84 15.81 2.76 -12.51
CA ALA A 84 15.51 4.00 -11.79
C ALA A 84 16.56 5.11 -12.02
N THR A 85 17.79 4.76 -12.38
CA THR A 85 18.88 5.72 -12.63
C THR A 85 18.96 6.21 -14.08
N ARG A 86 18.08 5.74 -14.98
CA ARG A 86 18.15 6.11 -16.40
C ARG A 86 17.55 7.47 -16.69
N LYS A 87 18.21 8.22 -17.58
CA LYS A 87 17.76 9.56 -18.02
C LYS A 87 16.36 9.54 -18.65
N ASN A 88 16.03 8.47 -19.38
CA ASN A 88 14.75 8.32 -20.09
C ASN A 88 13.70 7.52 -19.28
N ILE A 89 13.77 7.59 -17.94
CA ILE A 89 12.90 6.81 -17.03
C ILE A 89 11.40 6.97 -17.33
N GLU A 90 10.93 8.15 -17.74
CA GLU A 90 9.50 8.39 -18.02
C GLU A 90 8.93 7.51 -19.14
N ARG A 91 9.76 7.22 -20.17
CA ARG A 91 9.40 6.29 -21.25
C ARG A 91 9.14 4.90 -20.69
N PHE A 92 10.00 4.46 -19.76
CA PHE A 92 9.91 3.14 -19.14
C PHE A 92 8.77 3.08 -18.13
N VAL A 93 8.53 4.13 -17.34
CA VAL A 93 7.43 4.20 -16.38
C VAL A 93 6.08 3.95 -17.06
N THR A 94 5.86 4.53 -18.24
CA THR A 94 4.62 4.33 -18.99
C THR A 94 4.41 2.86 -19.39
N LEU A 95 5.48 2.16 -19.77
CA LEU A 95 5.42 0.73 -20.06
C LEU A 95 5.23 -0.10 -18.78
N LEU A 96 6.06 0.15 -17.77
CA LEU A 96 6.09 -0.56 -16.49
C LEU A 96 4.75 -0.49 -15.75
N LYS A 97 4.06 0.65 -15.85
CA LYS A 97 2.70 0.84 -15.31
C LYS A 97 1.73 -0.25 -15.75
N ASN A 98 1.83 -0.67 -17.01
CA ASN A 98 0.84 -1.53 -17.67
C ASN A 98 1.20 -3.01 -17.66
N ILE A 99 2.36 -3.39 -17.11
CA ILE A 99 2.80 -4.78 -17.02
C ILE A 99 2.86 -5.25 -15.57
N PRO A 100 2.65 -6.56 -15.30
CA PRO A 100 2.69 -7.10 -13.95
C PRO A 100 4.14 -7.24 -13.51
N CYS A 101 4.74 -6.16 -13.01
CA CYS A 101 6.14 -6.11 -12.61
C CYS A 101 6.35 -5.82 -11.11
N ILE A 102 5.37 -5.27 -10.40
CA ILE A 102 5.55 -4.95 -8.97
C ILE A 102 5.34 -6.19 -8.11
N PRO A 103 6.34 -6.64 -7.33
CA PRO A 103 6.18 -7.77 -6.42
C PRO A 103 5.29 -7.38 -5.23
N CYS A 104 4.27 -8.17 -4.94
CA CYS A 104 3.36 -7.96 -3.81
C CYS A 104 3.52 -9.04 -2.74
N GLU A 105 3.01 -8.80 -1.53
CA GLU A 105 3.10 -9.74 -0.40
C GLU A 105 2.44 -11.10 -0.68
N ASP A 106 1.42 -11.12 -1.56
CA ASP A 106 0.77 -12.34 -2.06
C ASP A 106 1.68 -13.19 -2.98
N LYS A 107 2.96 -12.82 -3.10
CA LYS A 107 3.99 -13.41 -3.97
C LYS A 107 3.65 -13.35 -5.46
N LYS A 108 2.66 -12.54 -5.85
CA LYS A 108 2.33 -12.28 -7.24
C LYS A 108 2.91 -10.94 -7.67
N PHE A 109 3.10 -10.84 -8.97
CA PHE A 109 3.51 -9.60 -9.60
C PHE A 109 2.27 -8.91 -10.15
N ARG A 110 2.13 -7.61 -9.86
CA ARG A 110 0.94 -6.82 -10.17
C ARG A 110 1.33 -5.58 -10.98
N SER A 111 0.32 -5.03 -11.65
CA SER A 111 0.43 -3.82 -12.46
C SER A 111 -0.36 -2.70 -11.77
N CYS A 112 0.19 -1.48 -11.79
CA CYS A 112 -0.48 -0.30 -11.26
C CYS A 112 -1.64 0.19 -12.13
N SER A 113 -1.76 -0.24 -13.39
CA SER A 113 -2.88 0.16 -14.25
C SER A 113 -4.19 -0.50 -13.84
N ASN A 114 -4.12 -1.71 -13.28
CA ASN A 114 -5.29 -2.53 -12.96
C ASN A 114 -5.58 -2.62 -11.46
N SER A 115 -4.70 -2.10 -10.62
CA SER A 115 -4.77 -2.28 -9.17
C SER A 115 -4.04 -1.17 -8.44
N THR A 116 -4.59 -0.72 -7.31
CA THR A 116 -3.90 0.21 -6.40
C THR A 116 -2.97 -0.58 -5.50
N ILE A 117 -1.67 -0.38 -5.64
CA ILE A 117 -0.64 -1.03 -4.82
C ILE A 117 -0.08 -0.01 -3.83
N PHE A 118 0.07 -0.41 -2.57
CA PHE A 118 0.58 0.43 -1.50
C PHE A 118 2.00 0.04 -1.10
N PHE A 119 2.79 1.00 -0.65
CA PHE A 119 4.03 0.72 0.07
C PHE A 119 3.72 -0.02 1.39
N PRO A 120 4.67 -0.80 1.93
CA PRO A 120 4.50 -1.43 3.22
C PRO A 120 4.30 -0.38 4.31
N PHE A 121 3.44 -0.68 5.29
CA PHE A 121 3.27 0.15 6.47
C PHE A 121 4.57 0.24 7.29
N SER A 122 4.67 1.29 8.12
CA SER A 122 5.74 1.44 9.09
C SER A 122 5.84 0.20 9.98
N GLU A 123 7.07 -0.23 10.30
CA GLU A 123 7.27 -1.37 11.20
C GLU A 123 6.54 -1.11 12.53
N ASN A 124 5.76 -2.11 13.00
CA ASN A 124 4.97 -2.13 14.24
C ASN A 124 3.55 -1.53 14.21
N GLN A 125 2.99 -1.20 13.05
CA GLN A 125 1.58 -0.79 12.96
C GLN A 125 0.75 -1.80 12.17
N GLU A 126 -0.07 -2.58 12.90
CA GLU A 126 -1.09 -3.46 12.33
C GLU A 126 -2.48 -3.02 12.82
N TYR A 127 -3.34 -2.64 11.88
CA TYR A 127 -4.71 -2.23 12.12
C TYR A 127 -5.70 -3.38 11.89
N GLY A 128 -5.34 -4.39 11.10
CA GLY A 128 -6.12 -5.61 10.87
C GLY A 128 -6.85 -5.68 9.53
N PHE A 129 -6.68 -4.69 8.64
CA PHE A 129 -7.21 -4.68 7.27
C PHE A 129 -6.13 -4.82 6.20
N GLU A 130 -4.86 -4.99 6.58
CA GLU A 130 -3.72 -5.06 5.67
C GLU A 130 -3.89 -6.17 4.63
N HIS A 131 -4.52 -7.27 5.00
CA HIS A 131 -4.84 -8.38 4.11
C HIS A 131 -5.84 -8.01 2.98
N GLU A 132 -6.59 -6.91 3.14
CA GLU A 132 -7.49 -6.38 2.09
C GLU A 132 -6.76 -5.42 1.13
N LEU A 133 -5.49 -5.10 1.40
CA LEU A 133 -4.67 -4.25 0.58
C LEU A 133 -3.71 -5.05 -0.30
N LEU A 134 -3.45 -4.53 -1.50
CA LEU A 134 -2.31 -4.99 -2.29
C LEU A 134 -1.08 -4.21 -1.84
N ILE A 135 -0.26 -4.85 -1.01
CA ILE A 135 0.95 -4.26 -0.45
C ILE A 135 2.17 -4.76 -1.24
N LEU A 136 3.10 -3.85 -1.54
CA LEU A 136 4.42 -4.15 -2.08
C LEU A 136 5.13 -5.17 -1.17
N ASP A 137 5.84 -6.15 -1.74
CA ASP A 137 6.53 -7.17 -0.94
C ASP A 137 7.53 -6.54 0.04
N SER A 138 7.27 -6.74 1.33
CA SER A 138 8.06 -6.16 2.42
C SER A 138 9.53 -6.59 2.38
N ASN A 139 9.85 -7.82 1.96
CA ASN A 139 11.23 -8.31 1.87
C ASN A 139 11.98 -7.63 0.72
N PHE A 140 11.33 -7.51 -0.45
CA PHE A 140 11.86 -6.73 -1.57
C PHE A 140 12.13 -5.27 -1.15
N TYR A 141 11.20 -4.65 -0.43
CA TYR A 141 11.37 -3.28 0.03
C TYR A 141 12.48 -3.12 1.06
N LYS A 142 12.57 -4.01 2.06
CA LYS A 142 13.65 -4.04 3.05
C LYS A 142 15.01 -4.25 2.40
N LYS A 143 15.11 -5.20 1.47
CA LYS A 143 16.34 -5.46 0.69
C LYS A 143 16.82 -4.21 -0.06
N SER A 144 15.91 -3.39 -0.58
CA SER A 144 16.27 -2.12 -1.21
C SER A 144 16.91 -1.11 -0.26
N LYS A 145 16.51 -1.10 1.01
CA LYS A 145 17.11 -0.26 2.06
C LYS A 145 18.48 -0.79 2.45
N GLU A 146 18.61 -2.10 2.64
CA GLU A 146 19.89 -2.76 2.94
C GLU A 146 20.95 -2.48 1.88
N LEU A 147 20.57 -2.49 0.60
CA LEU A 147 21.46 -2.20 -0.52
C LEU A 147 21.67 -0.70 -0.79
N GLY A 148 21.01 0.20 -0.04
CA GLY A 148 21.14 1.65 -0.20
C GLY A 148 20.44 2.22 -1.44
N PHE A 149 19.52 1.49 -2.07
CA PHE A 149 18.82 1.88 -3.29
C PHE A 149 17.41 2.43 -3.07
N ASN A 150 16.99 2.55 -1.81
CA ASN A 150 15.63 2.93 -1.43
C ASN A 150 15.15 4.25 -2.08
N LYS A 151 15.99 5.29 -2.17
CA LYS A 151 15.59 6.57 -2.77
C LYS A 151 15.23 6.46 -4.25
N ASN A 152 16.04 5.72 -5.01
CA ASN A 152 15.82 5.52 -6.44
C ASN A 152 14.59 4.64 -6.67
N LEU A 153 14.46 3.57 -5.89
CA LEU A 153 13.32 2.66 -5.95
C LEU A 153 12.00 3.37 -5.59
N ASP A 154 11.98 4.13 -4.49
CA ASP A 154 10.83 4.92 -4.06
C ASP A 154 10.35 5.85 -5.18
N SER A 155 11.28 6.57 -5.81
CA SER A 155 10.99 7.48 -6.92
C SER A 155 10.38 6.73 -8.12
N LEU A 156 10.97 5.61 -8.54
CA LEU A 156 10.46 4.81 -9.64
C LEU A 156 9.07 4.22 -9.32
N LEU A 157 8.88 3.62 -8.16
CA LEU A 157 7.61 3.00 -7.76
C LEU A 157 6.49 4.04 -7.63
N MET A 158 6.76 5.22 -7.06
CA MET A 158 5.80 6.32 -7.02
C MET A 158 5.44 6.82 -8.42
N LYS A 159 6.42 6.97 -9.31
CA LYS A 159 6.16 7.32 -10.72
C LYS A 159 5.30 6.27 -11.41
N MET A 160 5.51 4.98 -11.11
CA MET A 160 4.68 3.86 -11.57
C MET A 160 3.28 3.86 -10.96
N GLY A 161 3.03 4.61 -9.88
CA GLY A 161 1.71 4.75 -9.26
C GLY A 161 1.52 3.96 -7.96
N VAL A 162 2.59 3.36 -7.42
CA VAL A 162 2.55 2.79 -6.06
C VAL A 162 2.31 3.91 -5.07
N LYS A 163 1.31 3.73 -4.22
CA LYS A 163 0.84 4.73 -3.27
C LYS A 163 1.56 4.58 -1.94
N LYS A 164 2.09 5.68 -1.42
CA LYS A 164 2.53 5.72 -0.03
C LYS A 164 1.33 5.52 0.90
N ASP A 165 1.63 5.16 2.15
CA ASP A 165 0.72 5.30 3.27
C ASP A 165 0.45 6.79 3.55
N ASP A 166 -0.26 7.43 2.64
CA ASP A 166 -0.79 8.77 2.80
C ASP A 166 -2.19 8.64 3.42
N PRO A 167 -2.40 9.11 4.67
CA PRO A 167 -3.68 8.94 5.35
C PRO A 167 -4.87 9.47 4.55
N TYR A 168 -4.70 10.58 3.83
CA TYR A 168 -5.75 11.15 3.01
C TYR A 168 -6.16 10.23 1.86
N GLN A 169 -5.20 9.66 1.12
CA GLN A 169 -5.49 8.71 0.06
C GLN A 169 -5.99 7.36 0.59
N MET A 170 -5.40 6.82 1.66
CA MET A 170 -5.81 5.55 2.26
C MET A 170 -7.27 5.62 2.73
N ILE A 171 -7.62 6.67 3.46
CA ILE A 171 -8.97 6.88 3.97
C ILE A 171 -9.94 7.04 2.80
N ASN A 172 -9.68 7.95 1.86
CA ASN A 172 -10.63 8.25 0.80
C ASN A 172 -10.77 7.15 -0.27
N SER A 173 -9.67 6.52 -0.67
CA SER A 173 -9.62 5.66 -1.86
C SER A 173 -9.80 4.19 -1.51
N HIS A 174 -9.53 3.80 -0.26
CA HIS A 174 -9.70 2.42 0.20
C HIS A 174 -10.78 2.34 1.28
N ILE A 175 -10.55 2.95 2.46
CA ILE A 175 -11.41 2.74 3.63
C ILE A 175 -12.84 3.21 3.35
N LEU A 176 -13.02 4.46 2.96
CA LEU A 176 -14.34 5.03 2.69
C LEU A 176 -15.00 4.41 1.45
N ALA A 177 -14.21 4.11 0.42
CA ALA A 177 -14.69 3.42 -0.77
C ALA A 177 -15.30 2.04 -0.42
N LYS A 178 -14.66 1.28 0.46
CA LYS A 178 -15.14 -0.01 1.02
C LYS A 178 -16.33 0.14 1.96
N ASN A 179 -16.55 1.33 2.52
CA ASN A 179 -17.69 1.59 3.41
C ASN A 179 -18.94 2.10 2.65
N LYS A 180 -18.80 2.38 1.36
CA LYS A 180 -19.88 2.92 0.52
C LYS A 180 -20.87 1.83 0.08
N ASN A 181 -22.16 2.18 0.05
CA ASN A 181 -23.25 1.37 -0.56
C ASN A 181 -23.24 -0.12 -0.14
N ASN A 182 -23.15 -0.40 1.16
CA ASN A 182 -23.15 -1.75 1.76
C ASN A 182 -21.99 -2.68 1.38
N THR A 183 -20.98 -2.20 0.66
CA THR A 183 -19.80 -3.02 0.32
C THR A 183 -18.98 -3.44 1.54
N TRP A 184 -19.16 -2.74 2.67
CA TRP A 184 -18.53 -3.08 3.96
C TRP A 184 -18.86 -4.49 4.44
N GLN A 185 -20.00 -5.05 4.02
CA GLN A 185 -20.42 -6.41 4.37
C GLN A 185 -19.50 -7.49 3.76
N GLN A 186 -18.66 -7.13 2.79
CA GLN A 186 -17.67 -8.02 2.18
C GLN A 186 -16.34 -8.04 2.94
N SER A 187 -16.11 -7.07 3.83
CA SER A 187 -14.90 -6.98 4.64
C SER A 187 -15.04 -7.82 5.91
N GLU A 188 -13.92 -8.35 6.38
CA GLU A 188 -13.92 -9.08 7.65
C GLU A 188 -14.20 -8.11 8.81
N HIS A 189 -14.87 -8.58 9.86
CA HIS A 189 -15.15 -7.75 11.04
C HIS A 189 -13.87 -7.14 11.64
N LYS A 190 -12.74 -7.86 11.59
CA LYS A 190 -11.44 -7.36 12.06
C LYS A 190 -10.96 -6.17 11.21
N ALA A 191 -11.13 -6.23 9.90
CA ALA A 191 -10.77 -5.15 8.98
C ALA A 191 -11.62 -3.90 9.23
N LEU A 192 -12.94 -4.06 9.43
CA LEU A 192 -13.84 -2.94 9.73
C LEU A 192 -13.48 -2.22 11.04
N ILE A 193 -13.06 -2.95 12.07
CA ILE A 193 -12.51 -2.33 13.29
C ILE A 193 -11.21 -1.60 12.97
N GLY A 194 -10.32 -2.25 12.21
CA GLY A 194 -9.03 -1.72 11.81
C GLY A 194 -9.13 -0.39 11.06
N TYR A 195 -10.10 -0.27 10.16
CA TYR A 195 -10.39 0.97 9.46
C TYR A 195 -10.66 2.14 10.39
N VAL A 196 -11.49 1.94 11.41
CA VAL A 196 -11.82 2.99 12.39
C VAL A 196 -10.59 3.31 13.26
N ARG A 197 -9.81 2.30 13.65
CA ARG A 197 -8.54 2.50 14.38
C ARG A 197 -7.54 3.34 13.58
N TYR A 198 -7.35 3.01 12.31
CA TYR A 198 -6.47 3.76 11.43
C TYR A 198 -6.93 5.21 11.28
N ILE A 199 -8.24 5.43 11.09
CA ILE A 199 -8.79 6.79 10.99
C ILE A 199 -8.58 7.57 12.29
N LYS A 200 -8.78 6.95 13.46
CA LYS A 200 -8.49 7.59 14.76
C LYS A 200 -7.03 8.03 14.83
N ASP A 201 -6.12 7.08 14.61
CA ASP A 201 -4.68 7.32 14.81
C ASP A 201 -4.12 8.30 13.77
N LYS A 202 -4.71 8.37 12.58
CA LYS A 202 -4.34 9.28 11.49
C LYS A 202 -5.29 10.47 11.31
N PHE A 203 -6.16 10.75 12.28
CA PHE A 203 -7.23 11.74 12.11
C PHE A 203 -6.68 13.14 11.83
N ASN A 204 -5.70 13.60 12.61
CA ASN A 204 -5.13 14.93 12.46
C ASN A 204 -4.40 15.07 11.10
N GLU A 205 -3.58 14.08 10.74
CA GLU A 205 -2.89 14.04 9.44
C GLU A 205 -3.90 14.08 8.27
N TYR A 206 -4.99 13.32 8.37
CA TYR A 206 -6.08 13.31 7.39
C TYR A 206 -6.71 14.69 7.20
N ILE A 207 -7.03 15.39 8.30
CA ILE A 207 -7.62 16.74 8.26
C ILE A 207 -6.62 17.75 7.69
N GLU A 208 -5.38 17.74 8.15
CA GLU A 208 -4.35 18.68 7.69
C GLU A 208 -4.04 18.53 6.20
N ILE A 209 -3.88 17.29 5.71
CA ILE A 209 -3.63 17.01 4.29
C ILE A 209 -4.85 17.39 3.46
N GLY A 210 -6.07 17.08 3.93
CA GLY A 210 -7.30 17.44 3.24
C GLY A 210 -7.49 18.96 3.10
N ILE A 211 -7.15 19.73 4.13
CA ILE A 211 -7.15 21.20 4.08
C ILE A 211 -6.14 21.74 3.09
N LYS A 212 -4.91 21.20 3.09
CA LYS A 212 -3.89 21.55 2.08
C LYS A 212 -4.34 21.25 0.66
N ASN A 213 -5.15 20.22 0.47
CA ASN A 213 -5.73 19.83 -0.82
C ASN A 213 -7.02 20.61 -1.19
N GLY A 214 -7.40 21.62 -0.40
CA GLY A 214 -8.50 22.55 -0.71
C GLY A 214 -9.88 22.16 -0.15
N SER A 215 -9.97 21.12 0.69
CA SER A 215 -11.23 20.78 1.38
C SER A 215 -11.34 21.53 2.71
N SER A 216 -12.54 21.84 3.18
CA SER A 216 -12.73 22.33 4.54
C SER A 216 -12.75 21.18 5.56
N GLN A 217 -12.36 21.46 6.81
CA GLN A 217 -12.45 20.47 7.90
C GLN A 217 -13.89 19.93 8.06
N VAL A 218 -14.89 20.79 7.90
CA VAL A 218 -16.31 20.41 7.99
C VAL A 218 -16.69 19.39 6.92
N GLU A 219 -16.24 19.58 5.68
CA GLU A 219 -16.50 18.63 4.59
C GLU A 219 -15.83 17.28 4.83
N LEU A 220 -14.58 17.29 5.30
CA LEU A 220 -13.84 16.07 5.61
C LEU A 220 -14.51 15.24 6.71
N ILE A 221 -14.96 15.90 7.79
CA ILE A 221 -15.69 15.25 8.87
C ILE A 221 -17.06 14.75 8.40
N LYS A 222 -17.81 15.57 7.64
CA LYS A 222 -19.09 15.15 7.05
C LYS A 222 -18.95 13.93 6.16
N LYS A 223 -17.84 13.80 5.45
CA LYS A 223 -17.54 12.63 4.63
C LYS A 223 -17.38 11.38 5.48
N LEU A 224 -16.58 11.45 6.57
CA LEU A 224 -16.44 10.35 7.53
C LEU A 224 -17.80 9.97 8.14
N GLN A 225 -18.58 10.95 8.58
CA GLN A 225 -19.93 10.77 9.14
C GLN A 225 -20.86 9.98 8.22
N LYS A 226 -20.90 10.37 6.94
CA LYS A 226 -21.80 9.78 5.96
C LYS A 226 -21.38 8.37 5.58
N GLU A 227 -20.08 8.13 5.45
CA GLU A 227 -19.57 6.91 4.79
C GLU A 227 -19.23 5.82 5.81
N LEU A 228 -18.72 6.12 7.00
CA LEU A 228 -18.27 5.11 7.96
C LEU A 228 -19.40 4.31 8.61
N TRP A 229 -19.07 3.05 8.91
CA TRP A 229 -19.87 2.13 9.71
C TRP A 229 -19.09 1.77 10.97
N ILE A 230 -19.75 1.84 12.12
CA ILE A 230 -19.13 1.57 13.42
C ILE A 230 -19.80 0.35 14.06
N GLY A 231 -18.98 -0.53 14.63
CA GLY A 231 -19.43 -1.76 15.27
C GLY A 231 -20.13 -1.47 16.59
N THR A 232 -21.25 -2.16 16.82
CA THR A 232 -22.15 -1.93 17.95
C THR A 232 -21.99 -3.01 19.04
N LYS A 233 -22.63 -2.82 20.19
CA LYS A 233 -22.66 -3.82 21.27
C LYS A 233 -23.57 -5.00 20.97
N LYS A 234 -24.46 -4.89 19.99
CA LYS A 234 -25.38 -5.98 19.63
C LYS A 234 -24.59 -7.19 19.15
N LYS A 235 -24.79 -8.31 19.85
CA LYS A 235 -24.22 -9.62 19.53
C LYS A 235 -25.33 -10.51 18.97
N GLU A 236 -25.46 -10.56 17.65
CA GLU A 236 -26.22 -11.62 16.97
C GLU A 236 -25.24 -12.72 16.50
N LYS A 237 -25.65 -13.65 15.63
CA LYS A 237 -24.75 -14.64 15.00
C LYS A 237 -23.56 -14.01 14.25
N GLY A 238 -23.53 -12.68 14.13
CA GLY A 238 -22.43 -11.85 13.66
C GLY A 238 -22.37 -10.51 14.39
N TRP A 239 -21.42 -9.67 13.99
CA TRP A 239 -21.25 -8.32 14.50
C TRP A 239 -22.18 -7.36 13.75
N VAL A 240 -22.88 -6.50 14.49
CA VAL A 240 -23.77 -5.50 13.92
C VAL A 240 -23.03 -4.17 13.81
N PHE A 241 -23.23 -3.48 12.69
CA PHE A 241 -22.65 -2.16 12.44
C PHE A 241 -23.77 -1.16 12.16
N ASN A 242 -23.57 0.10 12.55
CA ASN A 242 -24.52 1.18 12.32
C ASN A 242 -23.81 2.46 11.86
N LYS A 243 -24.60 3.41 11.36
CA LYS A 243 -24.12 4.75 10.98
C LYS A 243 -23.87 5.60 12.22
N ILE A 244 -22.84 6.44 12.14
CA ILE A 244 -22.39 7.31 13.24
C ILE A 244 -23.54 8.15 13.81
N GLU A 245 -24.41 8.68 12.95
CA GLU A 245 -25.53 9.53 13.37
C GLU A 245 -26.57 8.82 14.25
N ASN A 246 -26.62 7.48 14.23
CA ASN A 246 -27.55 6.68 15.02
C ASN A 246 -26.94 6.18 16.34
N LEU A 247 -25.65 6.45 16.58
CA LEU A 247 -24.90 5.81 17.64
C LEU A 247 -24.68 6.73 18.85
N TYR A 248 -24.57 6.08 20.00
CA TYR A 248 -24.23 6.65 21.29
C TYR A 248 -23.02 5.91 21.87
N LEU A 249 -22.28 6.59 22.74
CA LEU A 249 -21.24 5.93 23.54
C LEU A 249 -21.88 4.94 24.51
N SER A 250 -21.30 3.74 24.61
CA SER A 250 -21.69 2.74 25.60
C SER A 250 -21.08 3.02 26.97
N ASN A 251 -21.57 2.32 28.00
CA ASN A 251 -21.12 2.42 29.38
C ASN A 251 -19.59 2.29 29.53
N GLU A 252 -18.94 1.44 28.74
CA GLU A 252 -17.49 1.22 28.79
C GLU A 252 -16.67 2.45 28.41
N TYR A 253 -17.27 3.42 27.69
CA TYR A 253 -16.64 4.71 27.39
C TYR A 253 -16.93 5.76 28.45
N ASN A 254 -17.58 5.41 29.57
CA ASN A 254 -17.93 6.33 30.66
C ASN A 254 -18.54 7.67 30.16
N PRO A 255 -19.63 7.65 29.40
CA PRO A 255 -20.23 8.87 28.85
C PRO A 255 -20.78 9.77 29.96
N GLU A 256 -20.80 11.09 29.72
CA GLU A 256 -21.39 12.06 30.67
C GLU A 256 -22.85 11.76 30.97
N PHE A 257 -23.60 11.33 29.95
CA PHE A 257 -24.97 10.86 30.07
C PHE A 257 -25.09 9.43 29.52
N ASN A 258 -25.23 8.46 30.41
CA ASN A 258 -25.27 7.05 30.04
C ASN A 258 -26.69 6.60 29.64
N LEU A 259 -27.01 6.76 28.37
CA LEU A 259 -28.27 6.31 27.78
C LEU A 259 -28.48 4.80 27.84
N GLU A 260 -27.39 4.02 27.95
CA GLU A 260 -27.47 2.56 27.95
C GLU A 260 -28.26 2.04 29.15
N LEU A 261 -28.14 2.71 30.31
CA LEU A 261 -28.88 2.36 31.53
C LEU A 261 -30.42 2.47 31.38
N PHE A 262 -30.89 3.17 30.35
CA PHE A 262 -32.32 3.39 30.12
C PHE A 262 -32.86 2.60 28.91
N LEU A 263 -31.97 2.07 28.06
CA LEU A 263 -32.30 1.51 26.74
C LEU A 263 -31.63 0.15 26.51
N GLU A 264 -31.45 -0.64 27.57
CA GLU A 264 -30.65 -1.89 27.59
C GLU A 264 -30.98 -2.89 26.46
N GLU A 265 -32.22 -2.90 25.95
CA GLU A 265 -32.64 -3.77 24.84
C GLU A 265 -32.13 -3.31 23.45
N ASN A 266 -31.63 -2.08 23.31
CA ASN A 266 -31.22 -1.47 22.03
C ASN A 266 -29.68 -1.46 21.86
N ALA A 267 -29.05 -2.62 22.03
CA ALA A 267 -27.60 -2.76 21.97
C ALA A 267 -26.96 -2.34 20.62
N ASP A 268 -27.75 -2.16 19.56
CA ASP A 268 -27.34 -1.68 18.24
C ASP A 268 -27.21 -0.16 18.13
N LEU A 269 -27.65 0.58 19.15
CA LEU A 269 -27.46 2.02 19.27
C LEU A 269 -26.15 2.38 19.98
N PHE A 270 -25.48 1.40 20.61
CA PHE A 270 -24.31 1.64 21.46
C PHE A 270 -23.02 1.11 20.84
N ILE A 271 -21.96 1.92 20.87
CA ILE A 271 -20.65 1.56 20.29
C ILE A 271 -20.00 0.41 21.07
N SER A 272 -19.43 -0.54 20.34
CA SER A 272 -18.76 -1.71 20.91
C SER A 272 -17.49 -1.36 21.68
N PRO A 273 -17.23 -1.92 22.87
CA PRO A 273 -15.98 -1.70 23.60
C PRO A 273 -14.74 -2.32 22.93
N LYS A 274 -14.89 -3.08 21.84
CA LYS A 274 -13.74 -3.71 21.16
C LYS A 274 -12.78 -2.73 20.50
N TYR A 275 -13.14 -1.45 20.39
CA TYR A 275 -12.19 -0.42 19.95
C TYR A 275 -11.15 -0.11 21.04
N LEU A 276 -11.51 -0.25 22.31
CA LEU A 276 -10.65 0.00 23.46
C LEU A 276 -9.59 -1.08 23.60
N LYS A 277 -8.37 -0.67 23.97
CA LYS A 277 -7.31 -1.58 24.41
C LYS A 277 -7.58 -2.01 25.85
N LYS A 278 -7.47 -3.31 26.12
CA LYS A 278 -7.47 -3.85 27.49
C LYS A 278 -6.02 -4.03 27.94
N HIS A 279 -5.70 -3.70 29.20
CA HIS A 279 -4.41 -4.05 29.78
C HIS A 279 -4.22 -5.57 29.81
N LYS A 280 -3.01 -6.04 29.47
CA LYS A 280 -2.64 -7.47 29.52
C LYS A 280 -2.31 -7.97 30.93
N SER A 281 -2.18 -7.08 31.91
CA SER A 281 -1.80 -7.39 33.29
C SER A 281 -3.01 -7.25 34.22
N GLU A 282 -3.60 -8.38 34.58
CA GLU A 282 -4.38 -8.64 35.81
C GLU A 282 -5.26 -7.50 36.35
N SER A 283 -6.16 -6.99 35.51
CA SER A 283 -7.53 -6.56 35.85
C SER A 283 -8.16 -6.07 34.54
N ASP A 284 -9.48 -6.21 34.37
CA ASP A 284 -10.24 -5.69 33.22
C ASP A 284 -10.22 -4.14 33.13
N GLN A 285 -9.22 -3.47 33.69
CA GLN A 285 -9.08 -2.02 33.66
C GLN A 285 -8.73 -1.57 32.23
N ILE A 286 -9.58 -0.70 31.71
CA ILE A 286 -9.39 -0.02 30.43
C ILE A 286 -8.31 1.05 30.65
N ASP A 287 -7.40 1.17 29.70
CA ASP A 287 -6.40 2.23 29.68
C ASP A 287 -7.12 3.61 29.63
N GLU A 288 -6.95 4.43 30.67
CA GLU A 288 -7.65 5.71 30.80
C GLU A 288 -7.29 6.70 29.68
N GLU A 289 -6.05 6.63 29.17
CA GLU A 289 -5.60 7.48 28.07
C GLU A 289 -6.25 7.05 26.76
N ASP A 290 -6.24 5.74 26.45
CA ASP A 290 -6.92 5.18 25.29
C ASP A 290 -8.44 5.48 25.33
N LEU A 291 -9.07 5.34 26.49
CA LEU A 291 -10.48 5.67 26.70
C LEU A 291 -10.76 7.14 26.38
N LYS A 292 -9.93 8.06 26.89
CA LYS A 292 -10.08 9.50 26.62
C LYS A 292 -9.90 9.82 25.13
N GLU A 293 -8.90 9.23 24.48
CA GLU A 293 -8.68 9.39 23.05
C GLU A 293 -9.87 8.90 22.21
N TRP A 294 -10.40 7.71 22.51
CA TRP A 294 -11.55 7.16 21.81
C TRP A 294 -12.81 7.99 22.00
N LYS A 295 -13.10 8.44 23.23
CA LYS A 295 -14.23 9.35 23.49
C LYS A 295 -14.13 10.62 22.67
N ASN A 296 -12.96 11.24 22.66
CA ASN A 296 -12.72 12.47 21.91
C ASN A 296 -12.89 12.24 20.40
N PHE A 297 -12.32 11.16 19.87
CA PHE A 297 -12.45 10.80 18.47
C PHE A 297 -13.92 10.58 18.07
N PHE A 298 -14.67 9.78 18.83
CA PHE A 298 -16.08 9.52 18.55
C PHE A 298 -16.93 10.80 18.58
N ARG A 299 -16.65 11.70 19.53
CA ARG A 299 -17.28 13.03 19.56
C ARG A 299 -16.93 13.87 18.33
N LEU A 300 -15.66 13.89 17.92
CA LEU A 300 -15.20 14.66 16.75
C LEU A 300 -15.84 14.18 15.44
N ILE A 301 -16.02 12.87 15.29
CA ILE A 301 -16.70 12.32 14.11
C ILE A 301 -18.23 12.38 14.22
N GLY A 302 -18.81 12.88 15.31
CA GLY A 302 -20.26 13.16 15.42
C GLY A 302 -21.13 12.05 16.01
N VAL A 303 -20.56 11.17 16.84
CA VAL A 303 -21.35 10.27 17.70
C VAL A 303 -22.16 11.10 18.70
N ASN A 304 -23.41 10.70 18.95
CA ASN A 304 -24.32 11.46 19.81
C ASN A 304 -23.87 11.38 21.27
N THR A 305 -23.75 12.53 21.92
CA THR A 305 -23.45 12.64 23.36
C THR A 305 -24.70 12.84 24.21
N LEU A 306 -25.81 13.26 23.59
CA LEU A 306 -27.10 13.50 24.24
C LEU A 306 -28.22 12.87 23.41
N PRO A 307 -29.33 12.45 24.03
CA PRO A 307 -30.47 11.87 23.32
C PRO A 307 -31.01 12.81 22.25
N LYS A 308 -31.20 12.27 21.03
CA LYS A 308 -31.85 12.98 19.94
C LYS A 308 -33.36 12.99 20.16
N VAL A 309 -33.93 14.18 20.32
CA VAL A 309 -35.38 14.36 20.21
C VAL A 309 -35.69 14.48 18.72
N LEU A 310 -36.25 13.43 18.12
CA LEU A 310 -36.80 13.49 16.78
C LEU A 310 -38.14 14.25 16.89
N ALA A 311 -38.16 15.49 16.38
CA ALA A 311 -39.42 16.20 16.18
C ALA A 311 -40.26 15.35 15.20
N LYS A 312 -41.41 14.89 15.67
CA LYS A 312 -42.38 14.14 14.86
C LYS A 312 -43.08 15.04 13.87
#